data_AF-A0A520QYI3-F1
#
_entry.id   AF-A0A520QYI3-F1
#
_cell.length_a   1.000
_cell.length_b   1.000
_cell.length_c   1.000
_cell.angle_alpha   90.00
_cell.angle_beta   90.00
_cell.angle_gamma   90.00
#
_symmetry.space_group_name_H-M   'P 1'
#
loop_
_entity.id
_entity.type
_entity.pdbx_description
1 polymer ?
#
loop_
_entity_poly.entity_id
_entity_poly.type
_entity_poly.pdbx_seq_one_letter_code
_entity_poly.pdbx_strand_id
1 'polypeptide(L)' 'MKKILITRKLLRECEDKASKIFEVNFNSNDELYSQSKLIELSQGCDAILTSLT' A
#
# COMPACT_ATOMS: atom_id res chain seq x y z
N MET A 1 7.68 -12.18 5.74
CA MET A 1 6.27 -11.73 5.77
C MET A 1 5.90 -11.34 4.33
N LYS A 2 4.67 -11.51 3.85
CA LYS A 2 4.32 -11.11 2.47
C LYS A 2 4.36 -9.59 2.34
N LYS A 3 4.90 -9.05 1.24
CA LYS A 3 5.03 -7.61 1.04
C LYS A 3 3.81 -7.04 0.33
N ILE A 4 3.21 -5.99 0.88
CA ILE A 4 2.01 -5.36 0.32
C ILE A 4 2.19 -3.86 0.15
N LEU A 5 1.76 -3.34 -1.00
CA LEU A 5 1.60 -1.90 -1.24
C LEU A 5 0.17 -1.47 -0.94
N ILE A 6 0.00 -0.43 -0.11
CA ILE A 6 -1.30 0.17 0.16
C ILE A 6 -1.31 1.60 -0.35
N THR A 7 -2.11 1.87 -1.38
CA THR A 7 -2.03 3.12 -2.15
C THR A 7 -2.87 4.26 -1.56
N ARG A 8 -3.72 3.99 -0.56
CA ARG A 8 -4.53 4.99 0.14
C ARG A 8 -4.32 4.92 1.63
N LYS A 9 -4.49 6.04 2.32
CA LYS A 9 -4.42 6.10 3.78
C LYS A 9 -5.60 5.33 4.39
N LEU A 10 -5.29 4.43 5.30
CA LEU A 10 -6.31 3.65 6.01
C LEU A 10 -6.63 4.28 7.36
N LEU A 11 -7.68 3.78 8.01
CA LEU A 11 -7.86 3.99 9.44
C LEU A 11 -6.68 3.38 10.20
N ARG A 12 -6.25 4.01 11.29
CA ARG A 12 -5.06 3.60 12.05
C ARG A 12 -5.12 2.15 12.52
N GLU A 13 -6.30 1.69 12.96
CA GLU A 13 -6.50 0.29 13.36
C GLU A 13 -6.23 -0.71 12.21
N CYS A 14 -6.51 -0.31 10.97
CA CYS A 14 -6.25 -1.11 9.78
C CYS A 14 -4.75 -1.11 9.43
N GLU A 15 -4.05 0.02 9.60
CA GLU A 15 -2.59 0.10 9.43
C GLU A 15 -1.87 -0.77 10.47
N ASP A 16 -2.31 -0.70 11.73
CA ASP A 16 -1.79 -1.52 12.84
C ASP A 16 -2.03 -3.02 12.58
N LYS A 17 -3.21 -3.38 12.05
CA LYS A 17 -3.53 -4.77 11.68
C LYS A 17 -2.70 -5.24 10.50
N ALA A 18 -2.56 -4.42 9.45
CA ALA A 18 -1.79 -4.77 8.26
C ALA A 18 -0.31 -5.01 8.61
N SER A 19 0.27 -4.15 9.45
CA SER A 19 1.68 -4.24 9.88
C SER A 19 2.01 -5.48 10.71
N LYS A 20 1.00 -6.13 11.31
CA LYS A 20 1.16 -7.40 12.04
C LYS A 20 1.15 -8.63 11.11
N ILE A 21 0.58 -8.50 9.91
CA ILE A 21 0.32 -9.60 8.98
C ILE A 21 1.28 -9.54 7.77
N PHE A 22 1.66 -8.33 7.36
CA PHE A 22 2.41 -8.05 6.13
C PHE A 22 3.61 -7.13 6.38
N GLU A 23 4.59 -7.19 5.48
CA GLU A 23 5.57 -6.12 5.31
C GLU A 23 4.91 -5.02 4.46
N VAL A 24 4.52 -3.91 5.08
CA VAL A 24 3.64 -2.93 4.44
C VAL A 24 4.41 -1.70 3.95
N ASN A 25 4.14 -1.32 2.69
CA ASN A 25 4.46 -0.01 2.15
C ASN A 25 3.22 0.88 2.18
N PHE A 26 3.16 1.82 3.13
CA PHE A 26 2.05 2.76 3.26
C PHE A 26 2.26 4.03 2.44
N ASN A 27 1.18 4.50 1.80
CA ASN A 27 1.08 5.87 1.31
C ASN A 27 0.60 6.82 2.43
N SER A 28 1.48 7.15 3.38
CA SER A 28 1.11 7.95 4.56
C SER A 28 0.63 9.38 4.24
N ASN A 29 1.01 9.91 3.07
CA ASN A 29 0.61 11.22 2.57
C ASN A 29 -0.72 11.20 1.80
N ASP A 30 -1.32 10.02 1.57
CA ASP A 30 -2.49 9.81 0.74
C ASP A 30 -2.37 10.44 -0.67
N GLU A 31 -1.16 10.40 -1.24
CA GLU A 31 -0.89 10.91 -2.59
C GLU A 31 -1.63 10.08 -3.65
N LEU A 32 -2.24 10.73 -4.65
CA LEU A 32 -2.82 10.04 -5.79
C LEU A 32 -1.72 9.63 -6.77
N TYR A 33 -1.34 8.35 -6.77
CA TYR A 33 -0.31 7.85 -7.68
C TYR A 33 -0.78 7.78 -9.13
N SER A 34 0.09 8.20 -10.05
CA SER A 34 -0.07 7.88 -11.46
C SER A 34 0.12 6.39 -11.72
N GLN A 35 -0.38 5.88 -12.85
CA GLN A 35 -0.19 4.48 -13.24
C GLN A 35 1.29 4.09 -13.29
N SER A 36 2.14 4.95 -13.88
CA SER A 36 3.59 4.72 -13.94
C SER A 36 4.22 4.62 -12.55
N LYS A 37 3.80 5.49 -11.62
CA LYS A 37 4.32 5.44 -10.25
C LYS A 37 3.86 4.20 -9.50
N LEU A 38 2.61 3.77 -9.71
CA LEU A 38 2.08 2.55 -9.12
C LEU A 38 2.83 1.30 -9.63
N ILE A 39 3.16 1.25 -10.92
CA ILE A 39 3.99 0.18 -11.49
C ILE A 39 5.37 0.16 -10.84
N GLU A 40 6.03 1.31 -10.70
CA GLU A 40 7.34 1.43 -10.04
C GLU A 40 7.27 0.94 -8.57
N LEU A 41 6.31 1.44 -7.79
CA LEU A 41 6.17 1.12 -6.37
C LEU A 41 5.74 -0.32 -6.10
N SER A 42 5.03 -0.94 -7.03
CA SER A 42 4.57 -2.34 -6.89
C SER A 42 5.67 -3.36 -7.14
N GLN A 43 6.83 -2.96 -7.67
CA GLN A 43 7.94 -3.88 -7.91
C GLN A 43 8.38 -4.59 -6.62
N GLY A 44 8.41 -5.92 -6.66
CA GLY A 44 8.77 -6.75 -5.52
C GLY A 44 7.70 -6.86 -4.41
N CYS A 45 6.50 -6.31 -4.61
CA CYS A 45 5.36 -6.57 -3.73
C CYS A 45 4.65 -7.88 -4.13
N ASP A 46 4.20 -8.65 -3.15
CA ASP A 46 3.36 -9.84 -3.37
C ASP A 46 1.89 -9.46 -3.63
N ALA A 47 1.46 -8.29 -3.16
CA ALA A 47 0.07 -7.81 -3.28
C ALA A 47 -0.01 -6.28 -3.35
N ILE A 48 -1.13 -5.77 -3.89
CA ILE A 48 -1.48 -4.34 -3.90
C ILE A 48 -2.92 -4.20 -3.38
N LEU A 49 -3.12 -3.35 -2.38
CA LEU A 49 -4.43 -2.86 -1.97
C LEU A 49 -4.59 -1.43 -2.50
N THR A 50 -5.50 -1.25 -3.45
CA THR A 50 -5.69 0.03 -4.13
C THR A 50 -7.15 0.42 -4.27
N SER A 51 -7.40 1.72 -4.38
CA SER A 51 -8.66 2.31 -4.84
C SER A 51 -8.35 3.15 -6.06
N LEU A 52 -8.89 2.75 -7.21
CA LEU A 52 -8.79 3.50 -8.46
C LEU A 52 -10.08 4.30 -8.62
N THR A 53 -10.02 5.59 -8.30
CA THR A 53 -11.09 6.57 -8.56
C THR A 53 -10.46 7.79 -9.21
#